data_AF-A0A8T6N6C7-F1
#
_entry.id   AF-A0A8T6N6C7-F1
#
_cell.length_a   1.000
_cell.length_b   1.000
_cell.length_c   1.000
_cell.angle_alpha   90.00
_cell.angle_beta   90.00
_cell.angle_gamma   90.00
#
_symmetry.space_group_name_H-M   'P 1'
#
loop_
_entity.id
_entity.type
_entity.pdbx_description
1 polymer ?
#
loop_
_entity_poly.entity_id
_entity_poly.type
_entity_poly.pdbx_seq_one_letter_code
_entity_poly.pdbx_strand_id
1 'polypeptide(L)'
;MKHLVIYAGRFHPFHKGHKASYDYLTKQFGEGNVYVASSNAQAPLTSPFSFEEKKKMATELGIPDNKMVQVKNPYQAKEITSRVKAPDDTVLVFALSEKDIDRFKFTKKDGTPGYIQPFPKDEAYLKSMKDNAYAFLTPTVKFKVAGKDMNSASAIRSAYIAGDDKAKDQIITDLYGQADKDIRALFDRKLGVTEQLSRMMTTLRENRTDRHDKNMRMIELALKMEREVKAIEEADLNDLGDDTPEIEDYIEESR
;
A
#
# COMPACT_ATOMS: atom_id res chain seq x y z
N MET A 1 8.58 24.36 14.43
CA MET A 1 8.02 23.00 14.41
C MET A 1 8.59 22.22 13.24
N LYS A 2 8.99 20.97 13.51
CA LYS A 2 9.42 20.00 12.51
C LYS A 2 8.21 19.32 11.90
N HIS A 3 8.32 18.87 10.65
CA HIS A 3 7.27 18.06 10.03
C HIS A 3 7.63 16.58 10.15
N LEU A 4 6.63 15.75 10.46
CA LEU A 4 6.65 14.32 10.20
C LEU A 4 5.54 14.02 9.21
N VAL A 5 5.90 13.59 8.01
CA VAL A 5 4.96 13.29 6.93
C VAL A 5 4.86 11.79 6.74
N ILE A 6 3.65 11.27 6.89
CA ILE A 6 3.29 9.88 6.65
C ILE A 6 2.54 9.81 5.33
N TYR A 7 3.21 9.37 4.27
CA TYR A 7 2.56 9.01 3.01
C TYR A 7 1.89 7.64 3.15
N ALA A 8 0.61 7.65 3.50
CA ALA A 8 -0.16 6.46 3.80
C ALA A 8 -0.74 5.85 2.52
N GLY A 9 -0.63 4.53 2.36
CA GLY A 9 -1.24 3.86 1.22
C GLY A 9 -1.15 2.34 1.24
N ARG A 10 -1.99 1.71 0.41
CA ARG A 10 -1.99 0.25 0.22
C ARG A 10 -0.92 -0.23 -0.77
N PHE A 11 -0.71 0.55 -1.84
CA PHE A 11 0.34 0.34 -2.85
C PHE A 11 0.36 -1.05 -3.52
N HIS A 12 -0.76 -1.52 -4.11
CA HIS A 12 -0.80 -2.83 -4.80
C HIS A 12 -1.02 -2.72 -6.32
N PRO A 13 0.01 -2.46 -7.13
CA PRO A 13 1.44 -2.38 -6.78
C PRO A 13 1.90 -0.96 -6.39
N PHE A 14 3.09 -0.85 -5.79
CA PHE A 14 3.82 0.43 -5.75
C PHE A 14 4.35 0.70 -7.18
N HIS A 15 4.29 1.95 -7.64
CA HIS A 15 4.54 2.29 -9.05
C HIS A 15 4.98 3.75 -9.22
N LYS A 16 5.48 4.15 -10.40
CA LYS A 16 5.99 5.51 -10.66
C LYS A 16 5.06 6.66 -10.26
N GLY A 17 3.73 6.48 -10.38
CA GLY A 17 2.77 7.48 -9.88
C GLY A 17 2.89 7.75 -8.36
N HIS A 18 3.13 6.71 -7.56
CA HIS A 18 3.38 6.83 -6.12
C HIS A 18 4.76 7.46 -5.85
N LYS A 19 5.79 7.11 -6.64
CA LYS A 19 7.11 7.77 -6.56
C LYS A 19 7.00 9.27 -6.83
N ALA A 20 6.26 9.69 -7.85
CA ALA A 20 6.03 11.10 -8.13
C ALA A 20 5.30 11.83 -6.98
N SER A 21 4.33 11.18 -6.32
CA SER A 21 3.72 11.72 -5.10
C SER A 21 4.70 11.82 -3.94
N TYR A 22 5.58 10.83 -3.75
CA TYR A 22 6.64 10.86 -2.75
C TYR A 22 7.62 12.02 -3.02
N ASP A 23 8.09 12.17 -4.25
CA ASP A 23 9.00 13.26 -4.65
C ASP A 23 8.39 14.64 -4.44
N TYR A 24 7.09 14.76 -4.72
CA TYR A 24 6.36 15.98 -4.40
C TYR A 24 6.41 16.27 -2.90
N LEU A 25 6.15 15.28 -2.05
CA LEU A 25 6.17 15.45 -0.60
C LEU A 25 7.57 15.75 -0.08
N THR A 26 8.62 15.07 -0.56
CA THR A 26 10.00 15.32 -0.12
C THR A 26 10.48 16.70 -0.55
N LYS A 27 10.04 17.20 -1.71
CA LYS A 27 10.31 18.57 -2.13
C LYS A 27 9.63 19.61 -1.23
N GLN A 28 8.41 19.34 -0.76
CA GLN A 28 7.68 20.27 0.11
C GLN A 28 8.17 20.23 1.57
N PHE A 29 8.38 19.04 2.12
CA PHE A 29 8.61 18.85 3.56
C PHE A 29 10.04 18.43 3.92
N GLY A 30 10.88 18.14 2.93
CA GLY A 30 12.23 17.61 3.10
C GLY A 30 12.26 16.07 3.16
N GLU A 31 13.20 15.45 2.46
CA GLU A 31 13.35 13.99 2.37
C GLU A 31 13.46 13.29 3.74
N GLY A 32 14.18 13.92 4.68
CA GLY A 32 14.34 13.43 6.04
C GLY A 32 13.01 13.25 6.80
N ASN A 33 11.96 13.96 6.39
CA ASN A 33 10.70 14.06 7.12
C ASN A 33 9.58 13.19 6.54
N VAL A 34 9.76 12.58 5.35
CA VAL A 34 8.72 11.81 4.66
C VAL A 34 8.97 10.31 4.79
N TYR A 35 7.95 9.59 5.27
CA TYR A 35 7.92 8.13 5.35
C TYR A 35 6.73 7.59 4.56
N VAL A 36 6.93 6.50 3.84
CA VAL A 36 5.87 5.72 3.19
C VAL A 36 5.39 4.66 4.19
N ALA A 37 4.12 4.70 4.55
CA ALA A 37 3.53 3.75 5.50
C ALA A 37 2.57 2.81 4.78
N SER A 38 2.81 1.49 4.89
CA SER A 38 1.94 0.46 4.33
C SER A 38 1.82 -0.74 5.25
N SER A 39 0.71 -1.44 5.23
CA SER A 39 0.55 -2.70 5.97
C SER A 39 0.89 -3.91 5.12
N ASN A 40 1.09 -5.07 5.75
CA ASN A 40 1.18 -6.36 5.05
C ASN A 40 -0.21 -6.97 4.74
N ALA A 41 -1.29 -6.18 4.74
CA ALA A 41 -2.61 -6.71 4.48
C ALA A 41 -2.72 -7.16 3.01
N GLN A 42 -2.92 -8.47 2.81
CA GLN A 42 -3.05 -9.08 1.50
C GLN A 42 -4.47 -9.59 1.24
N ALA A 43 -4.86 -9.58 -0.03
CA ALA A 43 -6.08 -10.18 -0.54
C ALA A 43 -5.86 -10.51 -2.02
N PRO A 44 -5.93 -11.78 -2.46
CA PRO A 44 -5.49 -12.17 -3.81
C PRO A 44 -6.10 -11.35 -4.95
N LEU A 45 -7.34 -10.88 -4.82
CA LEU A 45 -8.03 -10.12 -5.86
C LEU A 45 -7.80 -8.61 -5.80
N THR A 46 -7.46 -8.04 -4.64
CA THR A 46 -7.43 -6.56 -4.46
C THR A 46 -6.12 -6.02 -3.89
N SER A 47 -5.37 -6.88 -3.20
CA SER A 47 -4.11 -6.61 -2.51
C SER A 47 -3.14 -7.79 -2.68
N PRO A 48 -2.69 -8.12 -3.91
CA PRO A 48 -1.95 -9.36 -4.16
C PRO A 48 -0.46 -9.33 -3.77
N PHE A 49 0.05 -8.25 -3.17
CA PHE A 49 1.48 -8.09 -2.90
C PHE A 49 1.74 -7.92 -1.41
N SER A 50 2.76 -8.61 -0.91
CA SER A 50 3.25 -8.49 0.47
C SER A 50 3.86 -7.11 0.73
N PHE A 51 4.15 -6.80 2.00
CA PHE A 51 4.85 -5.57 2.35
C PHE A 51 6.24 -5.52 1.70
N GLU A 52 7.03 -6.60 1.81
CA GLU A 52 8.38 -6.65 1.24
C GLU A 52 8.38 -6.55 -0.28
N GLU A 53 7.42 -7.17 -0.96
CA GLU A 53 7.28 -7.04 -2.42
C GLU A 53 6.96 -5.59 -2.83
N LYS A 54 6.10 -4.91 -2.06
CA LYS A 54 5.85 -3.48 -2.27
C LYS A 54 7.08 -2.62 -1.96
N LYS A 55 7.86 -2.99 -0.94
CA LYS A 55 9.11 -2.33 -0.55
C LYS A 55 10.17 -2.49 -1.65
N LYS A 56 10.31 -3.68 -2.23
CA LYS A 56 11.16 -3.95 -3.41
C LYS A 56 10.76 -3.06 -4.58
N MET A 57 9.48 -3.00 -4.93
CA MET A 57 8.97 -2.12 -5.99
C MET A 57 9.22 -0.62 -5.71
N ALA A 58 9.10 -0.19 -4.46
CA ALA A 58 9.37 1.19 -4.06
C ALA A 58 10.86 1.51 -4.15
N THR A 59 11.71 0.60 -3.69
CA THR A 59 13.18 0.73 -3.73
C THR A 59 13.70 0.77 -5.16
N GLU A 60 13.15 -0.06 -6.05
CA GLU A 60 13.45 -0.03 -7.49
C GLU A 60 13.18 1.36 -8.10
N LEU A 61 12.16 2.05 -7.60
CA LEU A 61 11.82 3.42 -8.02
C LEU A 61 12.63 4.49 -7.30
N GLY A 62 13.57 4.12 -6.44
CA GLY A 62 14.46 5.03 -5.70
C GLY A 62 13.88 5.57 -4.39
N ILE A 63 12.87 4.92 -3.80
CA ILE A 63 12.49 5.20 -2.41
C ILE A 63 13.55 4.57 -1.50
N PRO A 64 14.17 5.32 -0.57
CA PRO A 64 15.15 4.72 0.34
C PRO A 64 14.51 3.61 1.18
N ASP A 65 15.23 2.50 1.36
CA ASP A 65 14.72 1.29 2.04
C ASP A 65 14.12 1.60 3.43
N ASN A 66 14.82 2.44 4.21
CA ASN A 66 14.41 2.86 5.55
C ASN A 66 13.23 3.88 5.58
N LYS A 67 12.76 4.33 4.41
CA LYS A 67 11.63 5.26 4.30
C LYS A 67 10.31 4.55 4.04
N MET A 68 10.31 3.30 3.59
CA MET A 68 9.09 2.50 3.50
C MET A 68 8.99 1.58 4.71
N VAL A 69 7.98 1.82 5.55
CA VAL A 69 7.86 1.17 6.87
C VAL A 69 6.57 0.34 6.93
N GLN A 70 6.72 -0.91 7.38
CA GLN A 70 5.58 -1.77 7.64
C GLN A 70 4.86 -1.29 8.90
N VAL A 71 3.56 -1.05 8.77
CA VAL A 71 2.71 -0.61 9.87
C VAL A 71 1.42 -1.41 9.93
N LYS A 72 0.85 -1.58 11.11
CA LYS A 72 -0.45 -2.24 11.26
C LYS A 72 -1.57 -1.45 10.58
N ASN A 73 -1.52 -0.12 10.68
CA ASN A 73 -2.49 0.77 10.05
C ASN A 73 -1.79 2.01 9.46
N PRO A 74 -1.72 2.16 8.12
CA PRO A 74 -1.13 3.33 7.45
C PRO A 74 -1.71 4.68 7.88
N TYR A 75 -2.98 4.69 8.26
CA TYR A 75 -3.75 5.89 8.63
C TYR A 75 -3.58 6.27 10.11
N GLN A 76 -2.69 5.58 10.83
CA GLN A 76 -2.25 5.90 12.19
C GLN A 76 -0.73 5.84 12.32
N ALA A 77 -0.09 4.88 11.63
CA ALA A 77 1.36 4.67 11.55
C ALA A 77 2.06 4.74 12.91
N LYS A 78 1.54 3.99 13.89
CA LYS A 78 2.03 4.03 15.28
C LYS A 78 3.49 3.65 15.39
N GLU A 79 3.96 2.74 14.55
CA GLU A 79 5.34 2.27 14.49
C GLU A 79 6.32 3.37 14.08
N ILE A 80 5.84 4.43 13.42
CA ILE A 80 6.63 5.62 13.06
C ILE A 80 6.39 6.72 14.10
N THR A 81 5.14 7.04 14.39
CA THR A 81 4.76 8.18 15.23
C THR A 81 5.17 8.03 16.69
N SER A 82 5.25 6.79 17.22
CA SER A 82 5.72 6.53 18.59
C SER A 82 7.21 6.81 18.79
N ARG A 83 7.99 6.90 17.72
CA ARG A 83 9.44 7.14 17.77
C ARG A 83 9.81 8.63 17.79
N VAL A 84 8.83 9.52 17.73
CA VAL A 84 9.06 10.97 17.73
C VAL A 84 9.50 11.42 19.13
N LYS A 85 10.74 11.93 19.23
CA LYS A 85 11.32 12.38 20.50
C LYS A 85 10.75 13.70 21.02
N ALA A 86 10.31 14.59 20.14
CA ALA A 86 9.81 15.93 20.48
C ALA A 86 8.39 16.14 19.92
N PRO A 87 7.38 15.42 20.43
CA PRO A 87 6.01 15.51 19.91
C PRO A 87 5.39 16.90 20.05
N ASP A 88 5.82 17.71 21.02
CA ASP A 88 5.35 19.09 21.22
C ASP A 88 5.88 20.08 20.16
N ASP A 89 6.97 19.73 19.46
CA ASP A 89 7.57 20.55 18.39
C ASP A 89 7.47 19.85 17.01
N THR A 90 6.60 18.86 16.88
CA THR A 90 6.42 18.10 15.64
C THR A 90 4.99 18.23 15.13
N VAL A 91 4.81 18.66 13.88
CA VAL A 91 3.54 18.61 13.16
C VAL A 91 3.43 17.27 12.46
N LEU A 92 2.38 16.51 12.76
CA LEU A 92 2.09 15.25 12.08
C LEU A 92 1.19 15.49 10.87
N VAL A 93 1.68 15.11 9.69
CA VAL A 93 0.95 15.21 8.42
C VAL A 93 0.74 13.80 7.87
N PHE A 94 -0.51 13.43 7.62
CA PHE A 94 -0.85 12.26 6.82
C PHE A 94 -1.09 12.70 5.39
N ALA A 95 -0.18 12.33 4.49
CA ALA A 95 -0.32 12.54 3.06
C ALA A 95 -1.01 11.33 2.41
N LEU A 96 -1.97 11.57 1.53
CA LEU A 96 -2.76 10.52 0.89
C LEU A 96 -3.35 10.96 -0.46
N SER A 97 -3.82 9.98 -1.22
CA SER A 97 -4.60 10.27 -2.43
C SER A 97 -6.02 10.72 -2.09
N GLU A 98 -6.67 11.45 -2.99
CA GLU A 98 -8.08 11.85 -2.84
C GLU A 98 -9.01 10.65 -2.59
N LYS A 99 -8.66 9.48 -3.13
CA LYS A 99 -9.46 8.26 -3.01
C LYS A 99 -9.49 7.67 -1.59
N ASP A 100 -8.51 8.03 -0.75
CA ASP A 100 -8.38 7.50 0.60
C ASP A 100 -8.84 8.52 1.67
N ILE A 101 -9.35 9.70 1.26
CA ILE A 101 -9.73 10.76 2.20
C ILE A 101 -10.90 10.35 3.12
N ASP A 102 -11.75 9.44 2.63
CA ASP A 102 -12.89 8.89 3.36
C ASP A 102 -12.48 8.00 4.55
N ARG A 103 -11.20 7.58 4.60
CA ARG A 103 -10.60 6.86 5.72
C ARG A 103 -10.44 7.75 6.95
N PHE A 104 -10.46 9.07 6.78
CA PHE A 104 -10.37 10.01 7.88
C PHE A 104 -11.74 10.58 8.29
N LYS A 105 -11.86 10.81 9.60
CA LYS A 105 -12.98 11.50 10.21
C LYS A 105 -12.47 12.83 10.74
N PHE A 106 -12.95 13.91 10.12
CA PHE A 106 -12.58 15.28 10.49
C PHE A 106 -13.44 15.85 11.62
N THR A 107 -14.51 15.15 11.99
CA THR A 107 -15.44 15.55 13.05
C THR A 107 -15.66 14.39 14.02
N LYS A 108 -15.84 14.73 15.29
CA LYS A 108 -16.26 13.81 16.34
C LYS A 108 -17.77 13.57 16.26
N LYS A 109 -18.27 12.61 17.04
CA LYS A 109 -19.71 12.29 17.11
C LYS A 109 -20.57 13.46 17.59
N ASP A 110 -20.00 14.36 18.39
CA ASP A 110 -20.67 15.56 18.92
C ASP A 110 -20.62 16.76 17.95
N GLY A 111 -20.07 16.59 16.75
CA GLY A 111 -19.95 17.64 15.72
C GLY A 111 -18.73 18.55 15.88
N THR A 112 -17.94 18.41 16.95
CA THR A 112 -16.70 19.20 17.13
C THR A 112 -15.57 18.69 16.22
N PRO A 113 -14.56 19.51 15.92
CA PRO A 113 -13.41 19.08 15.12
C PRO A 113 -12.71 17.85 15.71
N GLY A 114 -12.37 16.91 14.84
CA GLY A 114 -11.57 15.73 15.16
C GLY A 114 -10.10 16.07 15.36
N TYR A 115 -9.34 15.07 15.79
CA TYR A 115 -7.89 15.15 15.91
C TYR A 115 -7.20 15.32 14.54
N ILE A 116 -7.70 14.62 13.52
CA ILE A 116 -7.24 14.82 12.14
C ILE A 116 -8.03 15.99 11.55
N GLN A 117 -7.32 17.00 11.07
CA GLN A 117 -7.89 18.18 10.41
C GLN A 117 -7.33 18.34 8.99
N PRO A 118 -7.99 19.08 8.10
CA PRO A 118 -7.38 19.45 6.82
C PRO A 118 -6.10 20.26 7.06
N PHE A 119 -5.06 20.01 6.26
CA PHE A 119 -3.84 20.82 6.31
C PHE A 119 -4.17 22.29 5.99
N PRO A 120 -3.87 23.26 6.87
CA PRO A 120 -4.25 24.65 6.68
C PRO A 120 -3.41 25.32 5.59
N LYS A 121 -3.97 26.35 4.94
CA LYS A 121 -3.21 27.18 3.98
C LYS A 121 -2.14 28.04 4.65
N ASP A 122 -2.42 28.47 5.88
CA ASP A 122 -1.51 29.26 6.71
C ASP A 122 -0.95 28.36 7.81
N GLU A 123 0.36 28.17 7.78
CA GLU A 123 1.08 27.31 8.73
C GLU A 123 1.03 27.84 10.17
N ALA A 124 0.67 29.11 10.39
CA ALA A 124 0.46 29.66 11.73
C ALA A 124 -0.65 28.95 12.52
N TYR A 125 -1.55 28.24 11.84
CA TYR A 125 -2.61 27.43 12.47
C TYR A 125 -2.21 25.97 12.73
N LEU A 126 -0.99 25.57 12.35
CA LEU A 126 -0.48 24.25 12.68
C LEU A 126 -0.27 24.14 14.19
N LYS A 127 -0.59 22.97 14.72
CA LYS A 127 -0.36 22.58 16.11
C LYS A 127 0.53 21.34 16.14
N SER A 128 1.09 21.09 17.31
CA SER A 128 1.87 19.90 17.58
C SER A 128 1.03 18.62 17.38
N MET A 129 1.71 17.50 17.16
CA MET A 129 1.09 16.18 17.02
C MET A 129 0.42 15.69 18.31
N LYS A 130 0.65 16.33 19.46
CA LYS A 130 -0.17 16.05 20.66
C LYS A 130 -1.59 16.57 20.51
N ASP A 131 -1.75 17.71 19.83
CA ASP A 131 -3.03 18.38 19.71
C ASP A 131 -3.79 17.91 18.47
N ASN A 132 -3.13 17.91 17.31
CA ASN A 132 -3.74 17.62 16.02
C ASN A 132 -2.79 16.86 15.08
N ALA A 133 -3.38 16.14 14.14
CA ALA A 133 -2.71 15.72 12.91
C ALA A 133 -3.41 16.33 11.69
N TYR A 134 -2.71 16.40 10.56
CA TYR A 134 -3.20 17.09 9.38
C TYR A 134 -3.26 16.17 8.16
N ALA A 135 -4.41 16.11 7.49
CA ALA A 135 -4.56 15.42 6.22
C ALA A 135 -4.13 16.32 5.06
N PHE A 136 -3.24 15.81 4.21
CA PHE A 136 -2.69 16.52 3.06
C PHE A 136 -2.89 15.69 1.79
N LEU A 137 -3.53 16.25 0.77
CA LEU A 137 -3.77 15.52 -0.48
C LEU A 137 -2.56 15.63 -1.42
N THR A 138 -2.04 14.49 -1.85
CA THR A 138 -1.01 14.44 -2.91
C THR A 138 -1.66 14.71 -4.27
N PRO A 139 -0.97 15.37 -5.21
CA PRO A 139 -1.51 15.61 -6.54
C PRO A 139 -1.81 14.30 -7.29
N THR A 140 -2.85 14.30 -8.11
CA THR A 140 -3.15 13.18 -9.00
C THR A 140 -2.16 13.18 -10.17
N VAL A 141 -1.22 12.24 -10.15
CA VAL A 141 -0.24 12.06 -11.23
C VAL A 141 -0.86 11.25 -12.35
N LYS A 142 -0.99 11.86 -13.54
CA LYS A 142 -1.37 11.13 -14.77
C LYS A 142 -0.13 10.47 -15.35
N PHE A 143 -0.22 9.19 -15.67
CA PHE A 143 0.84 8.50 -16.40
C PHE A 143 0.27 7.49 -17.39
N LYS A 144 1.07 7.20 -18.42
CA LYS A 144 0.74 6.18 -19.42
C LYS A 144 1.42 4.86 -19.09
N VAL A 145 0.70 3.78 -19.38
CA VAL A 145 1.17 2.40 -19.31
C VAL A 145 0.60 1.67 -20.54
N ALA A 146 1.48 1.06 -21.34
CA ALA A 146 1.19 0.49 -22.65
C ALA A 146 0.37 1.45 -23.54
N GLY A 147 0.75 2.73 -23.55
CA GLY A 147 0.09 3.79 -24.32
C GLY A 147 -1.27 4.27 -23.78
N LYS A 148 -1.82 3.63 -22.74
CA LYS A 148 -3.11 3.99 -22.13
C LYS A 148 -2.93 4.85 -20.90
N ASP A 149 -3.81 5.82 -20.70
CA ASP A 149 -3.83 6.59 -19.45
C ASP A 149 -4.23 5.66 -18.30
N MET A 150 -3.38 5.63 -17.29
CA MET A 150 -3.52 4.77 -16.13
C MET A 150 -3.59 5.65 -14.88
N ASN A 151 -4.62 5.47 -14.07
CA ASN A 151 -4.86 6.29 -12.87
C ASN A 151 -5.12 5.45 -11.60
N SER A 152 -4.96 4.12 -11.67
CA SER A 152 -5.18 3.24 -10.53
C SER A 152 -4.41 1.92 -10.62
N ALA A 153 -4.05 1.41 -9.44
CA ALA A 153 -3.51 0.07 -9.26
C ALA A 153 -4.40 -1.04 -9.85
N SER A 154 -5.74 -0.90 -9.75
CA SER A 154 -6.66 -1.88 -10.35
C SER A 154 -6.56 -1.90 -11.88
N ALA A 155 -6.47 -0.73 -12.52
CA ALA A 155 -6.33 -0.67 -13.97
C ALA A 155 -4.99 -1.27 -14.45
N ILE A 156 -3.90 -1.05 -13.69
CA ILE A 156 -2.60 -1.69 -13.96
C ILE A 156 -2.72 -3.21 -13.92
N ARG A 157 -3.30 -3.76 -12.84
CA ARG A 157 -3.44 -5.21 -12.67
C ARG A 157 -4.30 -5.82 -13.77
N SER A 158 -5.43 -5.21 -14.12
CA SER A 158 -6.27 -5.67 -15.21
C SER A 158 -5.57 -5.63 -16.57
N ALA A 159 -4.80 -4.57 -16.86
CA ALA A 159 -4.04 -4.47 -18.10
C ALA A 159 -2.94 -5.54 -18.18
N TYR A 160 -2.27 -5.82 -17.07
CA TYR A 160 -1.23 -6.84 -16.99
C TYR A 160 -1.79 -8.25 -17.18
N ILE A 161 -2.90 -8.58 -16.50
CA ILE A 161 -3.58 -9.88 -16.64
C ILE A 161 -4.05 -10.12 -18.09
N ALA A 162 -4.57 -9.08 -18.75
CA ALA A 162 -5.06 -9.19 -20.12
C ALA A 162 -3.94 -9.17 -21.19
N GLY A 163 -2.70 -8.83 -20.81
CA GLY A 163 -1.58 -8.66 -21.72
C GLY A 163 -0.89 -9.98 -22.09
N ASP A 164 -0.38 -10.05 -23.32
CA ASP A 164 0.63 -11.05 -23.70
C ASP A 164 2.00 -10.70 -23.10
N ASP A 165 3.01 -11.56 -23.27
CA ASP A 165 4.35 -11.34 -22.69
C ASP A 165 4.96 -10.00 -23.10
N LYS A 166 4.78 -9.59 -24.36
CA LYS A 166 5.27 -8.30 -24.86
C LYS A 166 4.58 -7.13 -24.15
N ALA A 167 3.26 -7.20 -23.98
CA ALA A 167 2.50 -6.18 -23.26
C ALA A 167 2.91 -6.14 -21.79
N LYS A 168 3.09 -7.29 -21.14
CA LYS A 168 3.55 -7.38 -19.75
C LYS A 168 4.94 -6.75 -19.56
N ASP A 169 5.89 -7.06 -20.43
CA ASP A 169 7.23 -6.46 -20.39
C ASP A 169 7.18 -4.93 -20.59
N GLN A 170 6.33 -4.46 -21.50
CA GLN A 170 6.11 -3.02 -21.68
C GLN A 170 5.48 -2.39 -20.43
N ILE A 171 4.52 -3.05 -19.79
CA ILE A 171 3.90 -2.56 -18.55
C ILE A 171 4.96 -2.42 -17.45
N ILE A 172 5.81 -3.43 -17.24
CA ILE A 172 6.89 -3.37 -16.25
C ILE A 172 7.85 -2.20 -16.57
N THR A 173 8.30 -2.10 -17.82
CA THR A 173 9.16 -1.01 -18.27
C THR A 173 8.52 0.35 -18.04
N ASP A 174 7.24 0.50 -18.35
CA ASP A 174 6.53 1.77 -18.14
C ASP A 174 6.37 2.10 -16.66
N LEU A 175 6.21 1.12 -15.78
CA LEU A 175 6.01 1.34 -14.34
C LEU A 175 7.31 1.61 -13.58
N TYR A 176 8.41 0.99 -13.99
CA TYR A 176 9.69 0.95 -13.25
C TYR A 176 10.86 1.57 -14.02
N GLY A 177 10.67 1.97 -15.28
CA GLY A 177 11.70 2.59 -16.12
C GLY A 177 12.59 1.60 -16.87
N GLN A 178 12.63 0.33 -16.44
CA GLN A 178 13.39 -0.74 -17.06
C GLN A 178 12.64 -2.07 -17.04
N ALA A 179 13.03 -2.99 -17.93
CA ALA A 179 12.53 -4.36 -17.95
C ALA A 179 13.20 -5.16 -16.83
N ASP A 180 12.69 -5.01 -15.61
CA ASP A 180 13.14 -5.76 -14.44
C ASP A 180 12.53 -7.17 -14.45
N LYS A 181 13.39 -8.19 -14.59
CA LYS A 181 12.99 -9.60 -14.67
C LYS A 181 12.41 -10.13 -13.36
N ASP A 182 12.90 -9.66 -12.22
CA ASP A 182 12.41 -10.10 -10.91
C ASP A 182 11.02 -9.53 -10.65
N ILE A 183 10.82 -8.24 -10.94
CA ILE A 183 9.51 -7.59 -10.81
C ILE A 183 8.52 -8.21 -11.80
N ARG A 184 8.96 -8.51 -13.03
CA ARG A 184 8.15 -9.24 -14.03
C ARG A 184 7.71 -10.61 -13.49
N ALA A 185 8.65 -11.41 -12.97
CA ALA A 185 8.35 -12.72 -12.41
C ALA A 185 7.40 -12.64 -11.20
N LEU A 186 7.61 -11.64 -10.34
CA LEU A 186 6.75 -11.32 -9.22
C LEU A 186 5.31 -11.00 -9.67
N PHE A 187 5.14 -10.15 -10.68
CA PHE A 187 3.82 -9.82 -11.23
C PHE A 187 3.15 -11.05 -11.84
N ASP A 188 3.87 -11.87 -12.61
CA ASP A 188 3.32 -13.10 -13.18
C ASP A 188 2.84 -14.07 -12.10
N ARG A 189 3.64 -14.26 -11.04
CA ARG A 189 3.28 -15.11 -9.90
C ARG A 189 2.01 -14.60 -9.21
N LYS A 190 2.01 -13.34 -8.78
CA LYS A 190 0.91 -12.79 -7.96
C LYS A 190 -0.36 -12.53 -8.75
N LEU A 191 -0.26 -11.98 -9.96
CA LEU A 191 -1.43 -11.69 -10.79
C LEU A 191 -1.94 -12.92 -11.55
N GLY A 192 -1.10 -13.95 -11.75
CA GLY A 192 -1.55 -15.26 -12.24
C GLY A 192 -2.55 -15.92 -11.28
N VAL A 193 -2.30 -15.85 -9.96
CA VAL A 193 -3.27 -16.32 -8.95
C VAL A 193 -4.57 -15.49 -9.00
N THR A 194 -4.46 -14.16 -9.10
CA THR A 194 -5.64 -13.27 -9.26
C THR A 194 -6.47 -13.65 -10.48
N GLU A 195 -5.82 -13.95 -11.61
CA GLU A 195 -6.49 -14.35 -12.85
C GLU A 195 -7.22 -15.69 -12.70
N GLN A 196 -6.54 -16.71 -12.17
CA GLN A 196 -7.14 -18.04 -11.95
C GLN A 196 -8.37 -17.95 -11.04
N LEU A 197 -8.29 -17.19 -9.96
CA LEU A 197 -9.42 -16.94 -9.05
C LEU A 197 -10.57 -16.20 -9.75
N SER A 198 -10.25 -15.19 -10.55
CA SER A 198 -11.25 -14.41 -11.29
C SER A 198 -11.99 -15.27 -12.31
N ARG A 199 -11.28 -16.12 -13.06
CA ARG A 199 -11.87 -17.06 -14.03
C ARG A 199 -12.82 -18.04 -13.33
N MET A 200 -12.39 -18.60 -12.20
CA MET A 200 -13.21 -19.52 -11.41
C MET A 200 -14.48 -18.85 -10.87
N MET A 201 -14.37 -17.63 -10.34
CA MET A 201 -15.54 -16.87 -9.90
C MET A 201 -16.53 -16.62 -11.05
N THR A 202 -16.03 -16.34 -12.26
CA THR A 202 -16.87 -16.18 -13.45
C THR A 202 -17.59 -17.49 -13.81
N THR A 203 -16.88 -18.61 -13.91
CA THR A 203 -17.48 -19.94 -14.17
C THR A 203 -18.57 -20.28 -13.16
N LEU A 204 -18.34 -20.00 -11.88
CA LEU A 204 -19.31 -20.24 -10.81
C LEU A 204 -20.57 -19.36 -10.94
N ARG A 205 -20.40 -18.11 -11.38
CA ARG A 205 -21.51 -17.18 -11.59
C ARG A 205 -22.37 -17.56 -12.81
N GLU A 206 -21.76 -18.14 -13.83
CA GLU A 206 -22.40 -18.54 -15.08
C GLU A 206 -23.15 -19.88 -14.96
N ASN A 207 -22.64 -20.84 -14.18
CA ASN A 207 -23.29 -22.13 -13.97
C ASN A 207 -24.43 -22.08 -12.92
N ARG A 208 -25.51 -21.36 -13.23
CA ARG A 208 -26.71 -21.16 -12.39
C ARG A 208 -27.68 -22.36 -12.39
N THR A 209 -27.24 -23.52 -11.93
CA THR A 209 -28.14 -24.63 -11.56
C THR A 209 -28.17 -24.79 -10.04
N ASP A 210 -29.36 -25.12 -9.52
CA ASP A 210 -29.75 -25.41 -8.11
C ASP A 210 -29.11 -24.56 -6.98
N ARG A 211 -29.94 -24.09 -6.05
CA ARG A 211 -29.52 -23.32 -4.88
C ARG A 211 -28.60 -24.12 -3.95
N HIS A 212 -28.73 -25.44 -3.89
CA HIS A 212 -27.85 -26.32 -3.09
C HIS A 212 -26.44 -26.42 -3.70
N ASP A 213 -26.35 -26.60 -5.02
CA ASP A 213 -25.09 -26.59 -5.79
C ASP A 213 -24.33 -25.27 -5.63
N LYS A 214 -25.05 -24.14 -5.62
CA LYS A 214 -24.45 -22.82 -5.42
C LYS A 214 -23.75 -22.71 -4.06
N ASN A 215 -24.36 -23.17 -2.98
CA ASN A 215 -23.77 -23.07 -1.64
C ASN A 215 -22.51 -23.95 -1.53
N MET A 216 -22.55 -25.19 -2.02
CA MET A 216 -21.38 -26.08 -2.01
C MET A 216 -20.22 -25.53 -2.85
N ARG A 217 -20.50 -25.00 -4.03
CA ARG A 217 -19.48 -24.36 -4.87
C ARG A 217 -18.87 -23.11 -4.24
N MET A 218 -19.65 -22.32 -3.49
CA MET A 218 -19.12 -21.17 -2.74
C MET A 218 -18.21 -21.63 -1.60
N ILE A 219 -18.51 -22.75 -0.95
CA ILE A 219 -17.64 -23.36 0.07
C ILE A 219 -16.35 -23.87 -0.56
N GLU A 220 -16.42 -24.59 -1.69
CA GLU A 220 -15.22 -25.04 -2.42
C GLU A 220 -14.35 -23.87 -2.88
N LEU A 221 -14.96 -22.80 -3.38
CA LEU A 221 -14.25 -21.57 -3.73
C LEU A 221 -13.57 -20.95 -2.51
N ALA A 222 -14.27 -20.85 -1.37
CA ALA A 222 -13.70 -20.32 -0.14
C ALA A 222 -12.51 -21.16 0.35
N LEU A 223 -12.64 -22.50 0.33
CA LEU A 223 -11.56 -23.42 0.68
C LEU A 223 -10.38 -23.31 -0.27
N LYS A 224 -10.63 -23.16 -1.57
CA LYS A 224 -9.54 -22.95 -2.55
C LYS A 224 -8.88 -21.60 -2.35
N MET A 225 -9.65 -20.53 -2.12
CA MET A 225 -9.10 -19.22 -1.76
C MET A 225 -8.23 -19.31 -0.50
N GLU A 226 -8.66 -20.04 0.52
CA GLU A 226 -7.88 -20.24 1.76
C GLU A 226 -6.55 -20.96 1.47
N ARG A 227 -6.55 -21.99 0.62
CA ARG A 227 -5.32 -22.70 0.23
C ARG A 227 -4.36 -21.81 -0.57
N GLU A 228 -4.88 -21.05 -1.53
CA GLU A 228 -4.05 -20.13 -2.34
C GLU A 228 -3.47 -18.99 -1.48
N VAL A 229 -4.25 -18.46 -0.54
CA VAL A 229 -3.76 -17.45 0.42
C VAL A 229 -2.65 -18.04 1.28
N LYS A 230 -2.83 -19.26 1.83
CA LYS A 230 -1.78 -19.93 2.62
C LYS A 230 -0.52 -20.17 1.82
N ALA A 231 -0.64 -20.64 0.57
CA ALA A 231 0.51 -20.86 -0.30
C ALA A 231 1.27 -19.55 -0.61
N ILE A 232 0.54 -18.44 -0.78
CA ILE A 232 1.14 -17.10 -0.93
C ILE A 232 1.88 -16.69 0.34
N GLU A 233 1.26 -16.85 1.51
CA GLU A 233 1.85 -16.50 2.80
C GLU A 233 3.12 -17.34 3.08
N GLU A 234 3.09 -18.65 2.81
CA GLU A 234 4.23 -19.54 2.93
C GLU A 234 5.37 -19.19 1.95
N ALA A 235 5.04 -18.87 0.70
CA ALA A 235 6.04 -18.43 -0.28
C ALA A 235 6.71 -17.12 0.14
N ASP A 236 5.93 -16.16 0.66
CA ASP A 236 6.45 -14.88 1.15
C ASP A 236 7.34 -15.07 2.38
N LEU A 237 7.02 -16.01 3.27
CA LEU A 237 7.85 -16.37 4.43
C LEU A 237 9.18 -17.03 4.03
N ASN A 238 9.18 -17.86 2.98
CA ASN A 238 10.40 -18.53 2.52
C ASN A 238 11.34 -17.60 1.73
N ASP A 239 10.81 -16.55 1.08
CA ASP A 239 11.59 -15.53 0.36
C ASP A 239 12.25 -14.51 1.31
N LEU A 240 11.85 -14.50 2.60
CA LEU A 240 12.36 -13.62 3.66
C LEU A 240 13.70 -14.06 4.29
N GLY A 241 14.31 -15.16 3.80
CA GLY A 241 15.62 -15.70 4.19
C GLY A 241 16.20 -15.25 5.54
N ASP A 242 16.01 -16.05 6.60
CA ASP A 242 16.71 -16.12 7.92
C ASP A 242 17.30 -14.83 8.56
N ASP A 243 16.87 -13.64 8.17
CA ASP A 243 17.28 -12.34 8.75
C ASP A 243 16.14 -11.74 9.58
N THR A 244 15.48 -12.58 10.40
CA THR A 244 14.73 -12.06 11.55
C THR A 244 15.73 -11.65 12.63
N PRO A 245 15.84 -10.36 13.03
CA PRO A 245 16.58 -10.02 14.23
C PRO A 245 15.88 -10.70 15.41
N GLU A 246 16.60 -11.53 16.15
CA GLU A 246 16.13 -12.11 17.41
C GLU A 246 15.63 -10.97 18.31
N ILE A 247 14.33 -10.93 18.55
CA ILE A 247 13.69 -10.01 19.49
C ILE A 247 13.79 -10.62 20.89
N GLU A 248 15.01 -10.83 21.40
CA GLU A 248 15.21 -11.38 22.76
C GLU A 248 15.75 -10.40 23.81
N ASP A 249 16.24 -9.20 23.46
CA ASP A 249 16.86 -8.32 24.47
C ASP A 249 16.11 -7.01 24.76
N TYR A 250 14.82 -7.06 25.14
CA TYR A 250 14.12 -5.86 25.66
C TYR A 250 13.21 -6.09 26.88
N ILE A 251 13.45 -7.13 27.67
CA ILE A 251 12.80 -7.29 28.99
C ILE A 251 13.85 -7.65 30.04
N GLU A 252 14.77 -6.73 30.34
CA GLU A 252 15.49 -6.75 31.62
C GLU A 252 16.12 -5.38 31.90
N GLU A 253 15.29 -4.36 32.19
CA GLU A 253 15.71 -3.19 32.99
C GLU A 253 14.48 -2.36 33.42
N SER A 254 13.62 -2.99 34.22
CA SER A 254 12.65 -2.26 35.06
C SER A 254 12.26 -3.09 36.29
N ARG A 255 13.26 -3.44 37.10
CA ARG A 255 13.07 -3.81 38.51
C ARG A 255 13.90 -2.91 39.39
#